data_AF-A0A8C5RUH2-F1
#
_entry.id   AF-A0A8C5RUH2-F1
#
_cell.length_a   1.000
_cell.length_b   1.000
_cell.length_c   1.000
_cell.angle_alpha   90.00
_cell.angle_beta   90.00
_cell.angle_gamma   90.00
#
_symmetry.space_group_name_H-M   'P 1'
#
loop_
_entity.id
_entity.type
_entity.pdbx_description
1 polymer ?
#
loop_
_entity_poly.entity_id
_entity_poly.type
_entity_poly.pdbx_seq_one_letter_code
_entity_poly.pdbx_strand_id
1 'polypeptide(L)'
;MATGSGAVLRRALPLPPAWGTLPPKSPGFGERRFPIPPEVRRAEMAHHAKFLSRTVMVPGGDVELAYRVLTRVLTMDGVIDHVKRRRYYEKPCQKRRREAYEACRRIYNSEMGKKINFLMRKSRPDPWLGC
;
A
#
# COMPACT_ATOMS: atom_id res chain seq x y z
N MET A 1 80.43 -9.55 -16.15
CA MET A 1 79.91 -8.95 -14.91
C MET A 1 78.40 -9.16 -14.90
N ALA A 2 77.95 -10.17 -14.14
CA ALA A 2 76.55 -10.43 -13.81
C ALA A 2 76.05 -9.26 -12.93
N THR A 3 74.79 -8.85 -12.95
CA THR A 3 73.56 -9.54 -12.49
C THR A 3 72.38 -8.72 -13.04
N GLY A 4 71.17 -9.20 -13.29
CA GLY A 4 70.42 -10.34 -12.77
C GLY A 4 68.97 -9.86 -12.65
N SER A 5 68.11 -10.34 -13.55
CA SER A 5 66.71 -9.96 -13.72
C SER A 5 65.89 -10.13 -12.43
N GLY A 6 65.19 -9.07 -12.00
CA GLY A 6 64.34 -9.05 -10.82
C GLY A 6 63.02 -9.78 -11.06
N ALA A 7 63.00 -11.10 -10.81
CA ALA A 7 61.77 -11.88 -10.73
C ALA A 7 61.11 -11.66 -9.36
N VAL A 8 60.03 -10.87 -9.33
CA VAL A 8 59.18 -10.66 -8.16
C VAL A 8 58.42 -11.96 -7.85
N LEU A 9 58.89 -12.69 -6.84
CA LEU A 9 58.21 -13.85 -6.26
C LEU A 9 56.86 -13.42 -5.65
N ARG A 10 55.76 -13.72 -6.35
CA ARG A 10 54.41 -13.69 -5.76
C ARG A 10 54.30 -14.83 -4.75
N ARG A 11 54.44 -14.50 -3.47
CA ARG A 11 54.13 -15.42 -2.36
C ARG A 11 52.64 -15.76 -2.44
N ALA A 12 52.34 -17.05 -2.62
CA ALA A 12 51.00 -17.60 -2.52
C ALA A 12 50.46 -17.35 -1.11
N LEU A 13 49.30 -16.70 -1.00
CA LEU A 13 48.57 -16.57 0.26
C LEU A 13 47.88 -17.91 0.58
N PRO A 14 47.93 -18.39 1.83
CA PRO A 14 47.26 -19.61 2.22
C PRO A 14 45.73 -19.42 2.22
N LEU A 15 45.01 -20.38 1.64
CA LEU A 15 43.55 -20.46 1.70
C LEU A 15 43.10 -20.58 3.16
N PRO A 16 42.06 -19.82 3.59
CA PRO A 16 41.54 -19.96 4.94
C PRO A 16 40.83 -21.31 5.13
N PRO A 17 40.95 -21.91 6.32
CA PRO A 17 40.32 -23.18 6.67
C PRO A 17 38.79 -23.09 6.74
N ALA A 18 38.14 -24.12 6.19
CA ALA A 18 36.70 -24.30 6.17
C ALA A 18 36.19 -24.70 7.57
N TRP A 19 35.74 -23.71 8.34
CA TRP A 19 35.00 -23.95 9.58
C TRP A 19 33.66 -23.21 9.56
N GLY A 20 32.58 -23.99 9.73
CA GLY A 20 31.31 -23.49 10.19
C GLY A 20 30.35 -23.07 9.09
N THR A 21 29.61 -24.03 8.55
CA THR A 21 28.27 -23.78 8.04
C THR A 21 27.47 -23.04 9.12
N LEU A 22 27.06 -21.81 8.83
CA LEU A 22 26.07 -21.11 9.64
C LEU A 22 24.85 -22.03 9.81
N PRO A 23 24.31 -22.21 11.03
CA PRO A 23 23.04 -22.89 11.19
C PRO A 23 21.98 -22.14 10.36
N PRO A 24 21.05 -22.84 9.70
CA PRO A 24 19.98 -22.17 8.98
C PRO A 24 19.26 -21.24 9.95
N LYS A 25 19.17 -19.95 9.60
CA LYS A 25 18.36 -18.96 10.32
C LYS A 25 17.00 -19.59 10.59
N SER A 26 16.67 -19.81 11.86
CA SER A 26 15.32 -20.15 12.28
C SER A 26 14.38 -19.13 11.64
N PRO A 27 13.35 -19.55 10.88
CA PRO A 27 12.43 -18.61 10.27
C PRO A 27 11.81 -17.77 11.39
N GLY A 28 11.96 -16.44 11.27
CA GLY A 28 11.45 -15.50 12.25
C GLY A 28 9.94 -15.69 12.42
N PHE A 29 9.42 -15.25 13.57
CA PHE A 29 8.01 -15.32 13.99
C PHE A 29 6.97 -14.78 12.97
N GLY A 30 7.41 -14.21 11.84
CA GLY A 30 6.61 -13.73 10.71
C GLY A 30 6.46 -14.67 9.51
N GLU A 31 7.07 -15.87 9.52
CA GLU A 31 7.02 -16.82 8.38
C GLU A 31 6.03 -17.97 8.56
N ARG A 32 5.18 -17.91 9.60
CA ARG A 32 3.98 -18.75 9.66
C ARG A 32 2.97 -18.24 8.64
N ARG A 33 3.12 -18.71 7.39
CA ARG A 33 2.00 -18.82 6.46
C ARG A 33 0.98 -19.72 7.14
N PHE A 34 0.02 -19.12 7.85
CA PHE A 34 -1.12 -19.86 8.35
C PHE A 34 -1.81 -20.49 7.13
N PRO A 35 -2.04 -21.82 7.12
CA PRO A 35 -2.82 -22.44 6.08
C PRO A 35 -4.21 -21.80 6.11
N ILE A 36 -4.59 -21.17 5.00
CA ILE A 36 -5.96 -20.74 4.77
C ILE A 36 -6.76 -22.05 4.71
N PRO A 37 -7.71 -22.30 5.63
CA PRO A 37 -8.55 -23.49 5.51
C PRO A 37 -9.33 -23.39 4.20
N PRO A 38 -9.24 -24.38 3.29
CA PRO A 38 -10.27 -24.55 2.30
C PRO A 38 -11.52 -25.08 3.01
N GLU A 39 -12.67 -24.68 2.48
CA GLU A 39 -14.00 -25.26 2.70
C GLU A 39 -14.98 -24.56 3.67
N VAL A 40 -16.14 -24.29 3.07
CA VAL A 40 -17.48 -24.05 3.62
C VAL A 40 -17.71 -22.76 4.43
N ARG A 41 -17.87 -21.65 3.71
CA ARG A 41 -18.93 -20.70 4.10
C ARG A 41 -20.10 -20.87 3.14
N ARG A 42 -21.10 -21.58 3.66
CA ARG A 42 -22.44 -21.82 3.12
C ARG A 42 -22.91 -20.65 2.25
N ALA A 43 -23.46 -20.95 1.08
CA ALA A 43 -24.31 -20.03 0.35
C ALA A 43 -25.56 -19.75 1.20
N GLU A 44 -25.45 -18.85 2.16
CA GLU A 44 -26.58 -18.27 2.85
C GLU A 44 -27.27 -17.40 1.80
N MET A 45 -28.42 -17.85 1.29
CA MET A 45 -29.28 -17.02 0.45
C MET A 45 -29.53 -15.72 1.21
N ALA A 46 -29.11 -14.60 0.62
CA ALA A 46 -29.35 -13.29 1.22
C ALA A 46 -30.85 -13.18 1.52
N HIS A 47 -31.22 -12.95 2.79
CA HIS A 47 -32.59 -12.67 3.23
C HIS A 47 -33.14 -11.35 2.65
N HIS A 48 -32.43 -10.75 1.70
CA HIS A 48 -32.58 -9.40 1.20
C HIS A 48 -32.93 -9.52 -0.27
N ALA A 49 -33.87 -8.71 -0.73
CA ALA A 49 -34.32 -8.78 -2.12
C ALA A 49 -33.14 -8.53 -3.09
N LYS A 50 -33.02 -9.42 -4.07
CA LYS A 50 -31.92 -9.44 -5.04
C LYS A 50 -32.01 -8.22 -5.95
N PHE A 51 -30.87 -7.75 -6.43
CA PHE A 51 -30.75 -6.64 -7.39
C PHE A 51 -31.18 -5.25 -6.91
N LEU A 52 -31.48 -5.07 -5.61
CA LEU A 52 -31.75 -3.75 -5.04
C LEU A 52 -30.48 -3.03 -4.57
N SER A 53 -29.54 -3.76 -3.96
CA SER A 53 -28.33 -3.14 -3.41
C SER A 53 -27.17 -3.19 -4.40
N ARG A 54 -26.50 -2.05 -4.58
CA ARG A 54 -25.27 -1.88 -5.39
C ARG A 54 -25.42 -2.36 -6.85
N THR A 55 -26.61 -2.18 -7.42
CA THR A 55 -26.92 -2.41 -8.83
C THR A 55 -26.89 -1.10 -9.59
N VAL A 56 -26.45 -1.16 -10.86
CA VAL A 56 -26.40 -0.03 -11.77
C VAL A 56 -27.02 -0.46 -13.09
N MET A 57 -27.95 0.34 -13.61
CA MET A 57 -28.51 0.14 -14.93
C MET A 57 -27.53 0.63 -15.99
N VAL A 58 -27.42 -0.09 -17.11
CA VAL A 58 -26.51 0.25 -18.20
C VAL A 58 -27.25 1.14 -19.21
N PRO A 59 -26.92 2.43 -19.36
CA PRO A 59 -27.50 3.27 -20.38
C PRO A 59 -26.91 2.91 -21.74
N GLY A 60 -27.75 2.80 -22.78
CA GLY A 60 -27.30 2.70 -24.18
C GLY A 60 -26.44 1.48 -24.54
N GLY A 61 -26.29 0.50 -23.65
CA GLY A 61 -25.36 -0.63 -23.84
C GLY A 61 -23.90 -0.33 -23.44
N ASP A 62 -23.60 0.86 -22.91
CA ASP A 62 -22.25 1.27 -22.52
C ASP A 62 -21.84 0.69 -21.17
N VAL A 63 -21.38 -0.55 -21.18
CA VAL A 63 -20.98 -1.29 -19.97
C VAL A 63 -19.83 -0.62 -19.23
N GLU A 64 -18.87 -0.04 -19.96
CA GLU A 64 -17.70 0.64 -19.39
C GLU A 64 -18.10 1.84 -18.51
N LEU A 65 -19.06 2.65 -18.97
CA LEU A 65 -19.55 3.79 -18.21
C LEU A 65 -20.24 3.31 -16.92
N ALA A 66 -21.10 2.31 -17.03
CA ALA A 66 -21.81 1.72 -15.89
C ALA A 66 -20.82 1.14 -14.86
N TYR A 67 -19.76 0.49 -15.31
CA TYR A 67 -18.72 -0.07 -14.44
C TYR A 67 -17.93 1.00 -13.69
N ARG A 68 -17.60 2.12 -14.35
CA ARG A 68 -16.95 3.28 -13.73
C ARG A 68 -17.84 3.92 -12.67
N VAL A 69 -19.14 4.06 -12.95
CA VAL A 69 -20.12 4.57 -11.98
C VAL A 69 -20.22 3.63 -10.79
N LEU A 70 -20.36 2.33 -11.02
CA LEU A 70 -20.40 1.33 -9.95
C LEU A 70 -19.16 1.40 -9.06
N THR A 71 -17.98 1.46 -9.67
CA THR A 71 -16.71 1.53 -8.93
C THR A 71 -16.60 2.81 -8.11
N ARG A 72 -17.07 3.94 -8.63
CA ARG A 72 -17.14 5.21 -7.88
C ARG A 72 -18.05 5.09 -6.67
N VAL A 73 -19.27 4.54 -6.83
CA VAL A 73 -20.21 4.33 -5.71
C VAL A 73 -19.57 3.43 -4.65
N LEU A 74 -18.97 2.31 -5.04
CA LEU A 74 -18.29 1.40 -4.11
C LEU A 74 -17.08 2.02 -3.40
N THR A 75 -16.41 2.97 -4.04
CA THR A 75 -15.28 3.70 -3.46
C THR A 75 -15.76 4.76 -2.47
N MET A 76 -16.82 5.50 -2.80
CA MET A 76 -17.46 6.48 -1.90
C MET A 76 -18.03 5.82 -0.64
N ASP A 77 -18.65 4.65 -0.79
CA ASP A 77 -19.13 3.84 0.34
C ASP A 77 -17.98 3.23 1.16
N GLY A 78 -16.74 3.25 0.67
CA GLY A 78 -15.57 2.67 1.31
C GLY A 78 -15.53 1.13 1.29
N VAL A 79 -16.43 0.47 0.56
CA VAL A 79 -16.54 -1.01 0.51
C VAL A 79 -15.25 -1.66 0.03
N ILE A 80 -14.62 -1.07 -0.98
CA ILE A 80 -13.36 -1.58 -1.56
C ILE A 80 -12.25 -1.59 -0.50
N ASP A 81 -12.12 -0.52 0.28
CA ASP A 81 -11.11 -0.42 1.33
C ASP A 81 -11.42 -1.37 2.48
N HIS A 82 -12.70 -1.53 2.84
CA HIS A 82 -13.11 -2.52 3.83
C HIS A 82 -12.77 -3.95 3.41
N VAL A 83 -13.03 -4.33 2.16
CA VAL A 83 -12.70 -5.67 1.63
C VAL A 83 -11.19 -5.89 1.64
N LYS A 84 -10.40 -4.91 1.19
CA LYS A 84 -8.93 -4.98 1.23
C LYS A 84 -8.40 -5.16 2.66
N ARG A 85 -8.94 -4.42 3.62
CA ARG A 85 -8.55 -4.50 5.05
C ARG A 85 -8.94 -5.83 5.69
N ARG A 86 -10.07 -6.42 5.29
CA ARG A 86 -10.55 -7.71 5.81
C ARG A 86 -9.79 -8.92 5.27
N ARG A 87 -8.90 -8.75 4.27
CA ARG A 87 -8.12 -9.85 3.70
C ARG A 87 -7.19 -10.52 4.72
N TYR A 88 -6.69 -9.75 5.69
CA TYR A 88 -5.86 -10.24 6.80
C TYR A 88 -6.36 -9.68 8.13
N TYR A 89 -6.14 -10.42 9.21
CA TYR A 89 -6.48 -9.93 10.54
C TYR A 89 -5.60 -8.72 10.93
N GLU A 90 -6.26 -7.60 11.20
CA GLU A 90 -5.63 -6.39 11.73
C GLU A 90 -5.77 -6.38 13.26
N LYS A 91 -4.65 -6.25 13.97
CA LYS A 91 -4.66 -6.16 15.44
C LYS A 91 -5.40 -4.89 15.90
N PRO A 92 -6.13 -4.92 17.03
CA PRO A 92 -6.94 -3.79 17.49
C PRO A 92 -6.11 -2.52 17.80
N CYS A 93 -4.86 -2.70 18.27
CA CYS A 93 -3.94 -1.58 18.48
C CYS A 93 -3.51 -0.91 17.16
N GLN A 94 -3.31 -1.69 16.10
CA GLN A 94 -2.96 -1.18 14.77
C GLN A 94 -4.14 -0.45 14.13
N LYS A 95 -5.35 -1.04 14.24
CA LYS A 95 -6.59 -0.41 13.78
C LYS A 95 -6.81 0.97 14.41
N ARG A 96 -6.68 1.08 15.73
CA ARG A 96 -6.80 2.36 16.45
C ARG A 96 -5.78 3.41 16.00
N ARG A 97 -4.52 3.01 15.81
CA ARG A 97 -3.45 3.90 15.30
C ARG A 97 -3.77 4.41 13.89
N ARG A 98 -4.27 3.54 13.02
CA ARG A 98 -4.68 3.92 11.65
C ARG A 98 -5.84 4.91 11.67
N GLU A 99 -6.89 4.64 12.42
CA GLU A 99 -8.07 5.50 12.50
C GLU A 99 -7.72 6.91 13.01
N ALA A 100 -6.85 7.01 14.03
CA ALA A 100 -6.34 8.28 14.51
C ALA A 100 -5.55 9.02 13.42
N TYR A 101 -4.67 8.33 12.69
CA TYR A 101 -3.90 8.92 11.60
C TYR A 101 -4.79 9.41 10.44
N GLU A 102 -5.76 8.60 10.01
CA GLU A 102 -6.71 8.96 8.96
C GLU A 102 -7.55 10.18 9.38
N ALA A 103 -7.93 10.27 10.65
CA ALA A 103 -8.64 11.42 11.18
C ALA A 103 -7.82 12.71 11.16
N CYS A 104 -6.60 12.68 11.68
CA CYS A 104 -5.71 13.84 11.67
C CYS A 104 -5.38 14.27 10.22
N ARG A 105 -5.12 13.32 9.33
CA ARG A 105 -4.84 13.59 7.92
C ARG A 105 -6.03 14.26 7.23
N ARG A 106 -7.25 13.80 7.49
CA ARG A 106 -8.47 14.39 6.93
C ARG A 106 -8.66 15.84 7.38
N ILE A 107 -8.48 16.11 8.67
CA ILE A 107 -8.58 17.46 9.25
C ILE A 107 -7.53 18.38 8.61
N TYR A 108 -6.27 17.94 8.55
CA TYR A 108 -5.20 18.72 7.93
C TYR A 108 -5.50 19.06 6.46
N ASN A 109 -5.91 18.06 5.68
CA ASN A 109 -6.23 18.26 4.27
C ASN A 109 -7.43 19.20 4.06
N SER A 110 -8.46 19.09 4.91
CA SER A 110 -9.63 20.00 4.82
C SER A 110 -9.27 21.42 5.19
N GLU A 111 -8.49 21.64 6.25
CA GLU A 111 -8.08 22.97 6.68
C GLU A 111 -7.09 23.61 5.69
N MET A 112 -6.15 22.81 5.17
CA MET A 112 -5.23 23.28 4.13
C MET A 112 -5.97 23.69 2.86
N GLY A 113 -6.95 22.90 2.42
CA GLY A 113 -7.80 23.24 1.28
C GLY A 113 -8.57 24.56 1.48
N LYS A 114 -9.12 24.79 2.67
CA LYS A 114 -9.77 26.06 3.03
C LYS A 114 -8.79 27.24 2.96
N LYS A 115 -7.58 27.07 3.51
CA LYS A 115 -6.53 28.09 3.47
C LYS A 115 -6.11 28.43 2.04
N ILE A 116 -5.91 27.42 1.20
CA ILE A 116 -5.58 27.60 -0.22
C ILE A 116 -6.69 28.40 -0.91
N ASN A 117 -7.94 27.96 -0.80
CA ASN A 117 -9.09 28.65 -1.42
C ASN A 117 -9.23 30.11 -0.94
N PHE A 118 -8.89 30.38 0.32
CA PHE A 118 -8.87 31.74 0.86
C PHE A 118 -7.76 32.59 0.23
N LEU A 119 -6.53 32.08 0.20
CA LEU A 119 -5.36 32.79 -0.33
C LEU A 119 -5.40 32.96 -1.85
N MET A 120 -6.02 32.02 -2.58
CA MET A 120 -6.22 32.11 -4.03
C MET A 120 -6.92 33.40 -4.48
N ARG A 121 -7.69 34.07 -3.61
CA ARG A 121 -8.27 35.38 -3.93
C ARG A 121 -7.22 36.48 -4.15
N LYS A 122 -6.07 36.34 -3.50
CA LYS A 122 -4.95 37.28 -3.51
C LYS A 122 -3.84 36.89 -4.49
N SER A 123 -3.93 35.74 -5.17
CA SER A 123 -3.01 35.37 -6.26
C SER A 123 -3.33 36.18 -7.53
N ARG A 124 -3.12 37.49 -7.45
CA ARG A 124 -3.25 38.46 -8.54
C ARG A 124 -1.84 39.02 -8.82
N PRO A 125 -1.56 39.52 -10.04
CA PRO A 125 -0.31 40.24 -10.29
C PRO A 125 -0.18 41.40 -9.29
N ASP A 126 1.06 41.71 -8.90
CA ASP A 126 1.33 42.77 -7.93
C ASP A 126 0.75 44.10 -8.45
N PRO A 127 -0.14 44.76 -7.70
CA PRO A 127 -0.66 46.06 -8.07
C PRO A 127 0.41 47.16 -8.09
N TRP A 128 1.57 46.98 -7.43
CA TRP A 128 2.59 48.02 -7.29
C TRP A 128 3.90 47.65 -8.01
N LEU A 129 3.81 47.44 -9.32
CA LEU A 129 5.01 47.22 -10.15
C LEU A 129 5.89 48.47 -10.15
N GLY A 130 7.06 48.41 -9.51
CA GLY A 130 8.08 49.46 -9.54
C GLY A 130 8.16 50.37 -8.32
N CYS A 131 7.44 50.05 -7.23
CA CYS A 131 7.65 50.60 -5.89
C CYS A 131 8.35 49.57 -4.99
#